data_AF-A0A3A6NIX1-F1
#
_entry.id   AF-A0A3A6NIX1-F1
#
_cell.length_a   1.000
_cell.length_b   1.000
_cell.length_c   1.000
_cell.angle_alpha   90.00
_cell.angle_beta   90.00
_cell.angle_gamma   90.00
#
_symmetry.space_group_name_H-M   'P 1'
#
loop_
_entity.id
_entity.type
_entity.pdbx_description
1 polymer ?
#
loop_
_entity_poly.entity_id
_entity_poly.type
_entity_poly.pdbx_seq_one_letter_code
_entity_poly.pdbx_strand_id
1 'polypeptide(L)' 'MKAYLKFIDDLPWVIQLILALPGIDSIAWGLYRLFKGIEKNDVLLIIFGIIWIAAGWAVLWILDILSLLLNKKVIWFV' A
#
# COMPACT_ATOMS: atom_id res chain seq x y z
N MET A 1 -7.43 -10.63 -8.12
CA MET A 1 -7.49 -9.31 -7.46
C MET A 1 -7.97 -9.43 -6.02
N LYS A 2 -9.23 -9.81 -5.76
CA LYS A 2 -9.77 -10.10 -4.42
C LYS A 2 -8.89 -10.98 -3.53
N ALA A 3 -8.43 -12.11 -4.07
CA ALA A 3 -7.55 -13.03 -3.34
C ALA A 3 -6.19 -12.41 -2.98
N TYR A 4 -5.64 -11.55 -3.85
CA TYR A 4 -4.39 -10.83 -3.57
C TYR A 4 -4.58 -9.79 -2.47
N LEU A 5 -5.66 -8.98 -2.54
CA LEU A 5 -5.95 -7.98 -1.52
C LEU A 5 -6.18 -8.63 -0.16
N LYS A 6 -6.98 -9.70 -0.13
CA LYS A 6 -7.20 -10.48 1.09
C LYS A 6 -5.91 -11.06 1.65
N PHE A 7 -5.04 -11.61 0.79
CA PHE A 7 -3.75 -12.12 1.21
C PHE A 7 -2.89 -11.04 1.88
N ILE A 8 -2.81 -9.84 1.30
CA ILE A 8 -2.07 -8.72 1.89
C ILE A 8 -2.71 -8.26 3.21
N ASP A 9 -4.04 -8.15 3.26
CA ASP A 9 -4.80 -7.73 4.45
C ASP A 9 -4.63 -8.69 5.64
N ASP A 10 -4.48 -9.99 5.35
CA ASP A 10 -4.31 -11.06 6.35
C ASP A 10 -2.84 -11.19 6.83
N LEU A 11 -1.88 -10.47 6.24
CA LEU A 11 -0.49 -10.52 6.69
C LEU A 11 -0.34 -9.89 8.09
N PRO A 12 0.50 -10.47 8.97
CA PRO A 12 0.95 -9.83 10.20
C PRO A 12 1.50 -8.42 9.92
N TRP A 13 1.22 -7.48 10.82
CA TRP A 13 1.65 -6.08 10.68
C TRP A 13 3.17 -5.92 10.49
N VAL A 14 3.96 -6.84 11.04
CA VAL A 14 5.43 -6.87 10.86
C VAL A 14 5.81 -7.17 9.41
N ILE A 15 5.09 -8.07 8.74
CA ILE A 15 5.33 -8.39 7.33
C ILE A 15 4.86 -7.22 6.46
N GLN A 16 3.71 -6.63 6.80
CA GLN A 16 3.25 -5.39 6.17
C GLN A 16 4.27 -4.25 6.30
N LEU A 17 4.98 -4.17 7.43
CA LEU A 17 6.08 -3.21 7.65
C LEU A 17 7.29 -3.49 6.76
N ILE A 18 7.66 -4.76 6.57
CA ILE A 18 8.73 -5.11 5.62
C ILE A 18 8.35 -4.69 4.20
N LEU A 19 7.08 -4.86 3.82
CA LEU A 19 6.56 -4.43 2.52
C LEU A 19 6.55 -2.89 2.36
N ALA A 20 6.51 -2.13 3.46
CA ALA A 20 6.57 -0.67 3.46
C ALA A 20 8.01 -0.09 3.46
N LEU A 21 9.04 -0.94 3.39
CA LEU A 21 10.43 -0.47 3.34
C LEU A 21 10.76 0.22 1.99
N PRO A 22 11.69 1.20 2.00
CA PRO A 22 12.09 1.90 0.79
C PRO A 22 12.56 0.91 -0.30
N GLY A 23 12.10 1.13 -1.53
CA GLY A 23 12.34 0.26 -2.69
C GLY A 23 11.35 -0.89 -2.86
N ILE A 24 10.74 -1.39 -1.77
CA ILE A 24 9.72 -2.46 -1.82
C ILE A 24 8.31 -1.85 -1.80
N ASP A 25 8.12 -0.78 -1.01
CA ASP A 25 6.87 -0.06 -0.80
C ASP A 25 6.16 0.36 -2.09
N SER A 26 6.92 0.93 -3.03
CA SER A 26 6.39 1.43 -4.31
C SER A 26 5.67 0.33 -5.09
N ILE A 27 6.17 -0.91 -5.04
CA ILE A 27 5.56 -2.04 -5.72
C ILE A 27 4.48 -2.66 -4.84
N ALA A 28 4.78 -2.97 -3.58
CA ALA A 28 3.87 -3.69 -2.71
C ALA A 28 2.59 -2.90 -2.43
N TRP A 29 2.73 -1.70 -1.87
CA TRP A 29 1.61 -0.85 -1.51
C TRP A 29 1.04 -0.08 -2.69
N GLY A 30 1.87 0.25 -3.70
CA GLY A 30 1.39 0.82 -4.95
C GLY A 30 0.45 -0.11 -5.73
N LEU A 31 0.84 -1.39 -5.90
CA LEU A 31 -0.03 -2.39 -6.53
C LEU A 31 -1.26 -2.70 -5.67
N TYR A 32 -1.10 -2.76 -4.34
CA TYR A 32 -2.23 -2.92 -3.44
C TYR A 32 -3.28 -1.81 -3.61
N ARG A 33 -2.86 -0.53 -3.61
CA ARG A 33 -3.73 0.62 -3.84
C ARG A 33 -4.39 0.58 -5.21
N LEU A 34 -3.61 0.28 -6.25
CA LEU A 34 -4.11 0.18 -7.62
C LEU A 34 -5.22 -0.88 -7.72
N PHE A 35 -4.95 -2.10 -7.26
CA PHE A 35 -5.90 -3.21 -7.33
C PHE A 35 -7.12 -2.99 -6.46
N LYS A 36 -6.96 -2.37 -5.28
CA LYS A 36 -8.09 -2.01 -4.41
C LYS A 36 -8.95 -0.92 -5.03
N GLY A 37 -8.35 0.04 -5.73
CA GLY A 37 -9.06 1.07 -6.48
C GLY A 37 -9.88 0.50 -7.62
N ILE A 38 -9.30 -0.42 -8.41
CA ILE A 38 -10.02 -1.11 -9.49
C ILE A 38 -11.18 -1.93 -8.91
N GLU A 39 -10.98 -2.63 -7.79
CA GLU A 39 -12.04 -3.43 -7.17
C GLU A 39 -13.22 -2.58 -6.67
N LYS A 40 -12.92 -1.40 -6.12
CA LYS A 40 -13.93 -0.46 -5.59
C LYS A 40 -14.51 0.48 -6.65
N ASN A 41 -14.03 0.43 -7.90
CA ASN A 41 -14.27 1.47 -8.91
C ASN A 41 -13.94 2.90 -8.41
N ASP A 42 -12.88 3.02 -7.60
CA ASP A 42 -12.42 4.27 -7.02
C ASP A 42 -11.24 4.84 -7.82
N VAL A 43 -11.53 5.85 -8.64
CA VAL A 43 -10.56 6.49 -9.53
C VAL A 43 -9.45 7.20 -8.75
N LEU A 44 -9.75 7.77 -7.58
CA LEU A 44 -8.73 8.45 -6.77
C LEU A 44 -7.73 7.43 -6.23
N LEU A 45 -8.22 6.29 -5.75
CA LEU A 45 -7.36 5.22 -5.23
C LEU A 45 -6.46 4.61 -6.32
N ILE A 46 -6.98 4.49 -7.54
CA ILE A 46 -6.19 4.09 -8.72
C ILE A 46 -5.06 5.11 -8.98
N ILE A 47 -5.37 6.41 -8.97
CA ILE A 47 -4.38 7.48 -9.17
C ILE A 47 -3.31 7.41 -8.07
N PHE A 48 -3.69 7.26 -6.81
CA PHE A 48 -2.74 7.12 -5.71
C PHE A 48 -1.85 5.88 -5.87
N GLY A 49 -2.40 4.76 -6.33
CA GLY A 49 -1.61 3.56 -6.65
C GLY A 49 -0.55 3.82 -7.72
N ILE A 50 -0.91 4.51 -8.80
CA ILE A 50 0.04 4.88 -9.87
C ILE A 50 1.12 5.83 -9.33
N ILE A 51 0.75 6.83 -8.53
CA ILE A 51 1.70 7.77 -7.89
C ILE A 51 2.66 7.03 -6.97
N TRP A 52 2.17 6.07 -6.17
CA TRP A 52 3.02 5.28 -5.27
C TRP A 52 4.01 4.39 -6.05
N ILE A 53 3.60 3.83 -7.19
CA ILE A 53 4.50 3.06 -8.05
C ILE A 53 5.59 3.98 -8.64
N ALA A 54 5.21 5.15 -9.14
CA ALA A 54 6.13 6.05 -9.83
C ALA A 54 7.08 6.82 -8.88
N ALA A 55 6.57 7.26 -7.73
CA ALA A 55 7.25 8.18 -6.82
C ALA A 55 7.34 7.67 -5.36
N GLY A 56 6.71 6.54 -5.04
CA GLY A 56 6.67 6.03 -3.66
C GLY A 56 8.03 5.58 -3.13
N TRP A 57 8.96 5.22 -4.02
CA TRP A 57 10.33 4.88 -3.66
C TRP A 57 11.12 6.06 -3.06
N ALA A 58 10.73 7.30 -3.36
CA ALA A 58 11.45 8.48 -2.89
C ALA A 58 11.14 8.78 -1.42
N VAL A 59 9.88 9.11 -1.11
CA VAL A 59 9.47 9.61 0.22
C VAL A 59 8.14 9.08 0.76
N LEU A 60 7.28 8.49 -0.09
CA LEU A 60 5.92 8.14 0.33
C LEU A 60 5.89 6.93 1.28
N TRP A 61 6.90 6.06 1.22
CA TRP A 61 7.11 4.93 2.14
C TRP A 61 7.11 5.35 3.63
N ILE A 62 7.49 6.59 3.94
CA ILE A 62 7.49 7.13 5.30
C ILE A 62 6.06 7.13 5.88
N LEU A 63 5.06 7.48 5.07
CA LEU A 63 3.66 7.54 5.51
C LEU A 63 3.13 6.16 5.89
N ASP A 64 3.52 5.14 5.12
CA ASP A 64 3.10 3.75 5.33
C ASP A 64 3.78 3.14 6.56
N ILE A 65 5.08 3.39 6.74
CA ILE A 65 5.79 3.01 7.97
C ILE A 65 5.16 3.67 9.21
N LEU A 66 4.90 4.98 9.17
CA LEU A 66 4.26 5.68 10.29
C LEU A 66 2.87 5.10 10.60
N SER A 67 2.09 4.76 9.58
CA SER A 67 0.80 4.10 9.76
C SER A 67 0.92 2.76 10.46
N LEU A 68 1.86 1.94 10.03
CA LEU A 68 2.07 0.60 10.55
C LEU A 68 2.60 0.62 11.99
N LEU A 69 3.45 1.59 12.34
CA LEU A 69 3.94 1.75 13.71
C LEU A 69 2.83 2.22 14.67
N LEU A 70 1.97 3.14 14.24
CA LEU A 70 0.93 3.73 15.09
C LEU A 70 -0.35 2.89 15.15
N ASN A 71 -0.76 2.32 14.01
CA ASN A 71 -2.07 1.67 13.84
C ASN A 71 -1.98 0.17 13.56
N LYS A 72 -0.76 -0.38 13.40
CA LYS A 72 -0.51 -1.78 13.02
C LYS A 72 -1.12 -2.16 11.67
N LYS A 73 -1.51 -1.18 10.85
CA LYS A 73 -2.09 -1.32 9.51
C LYS A 73 -1.78 -0.06 8.69
N VAL A 74 -1.72 -0.18 7.37
CA VAL A 74 -1.69 0.98 6.48
C VAL A 74 -3.07 1.60 6.38
N ILE A 75 -3.16 2.91 6.66
CA ILE A 75 -4.42 3.66 6.69
C ILE A 75 -4.48 4.78 5.65
N TRP A 76 -3.34 5.25 5.16
CA TRP A 76 -3.32 6.34 4.18
C TRP A 76 -3.69 5.81 2.81
N PHE A 77 -4.77 6.32 2.24
CA PHE A 77 -5.17 6.07 0.85
C PHE A 77 -5.21 4.57 0.52
N VAL A 78 -5.90 3.78 1.37
CA VAL A 78 -6.03 2.32 1.31
C VAL A 78 -7.45 1.89 1.63
#